data_AF-A0A7V3CZA0-F1
#
_entry.id   AF-A0A7V3CZA0-F1
#
_cell.length_a   1.000
_cell.length_b   1.000
_cell.length_c   1.000
_cell.angle_alpha   90.00
_cell.angle_beta   90.00
_cell.angle_gamma   90.00
#
_symmetry.space_group_name_H-M   'P 1'
#
loop_
_entity.id
_entity.type
_entity.pdbx_description
1 polymer ?
#
loop_
_entity_poly.entity_id
_entity_poly.type
_entity_poly.pdbx_seq_one_letter_code
_entity_poly.pdbx_strand_id
1 'polypeptide(L)'
;NDSHLDGEDNSLFKHLDNNLPSSTRKKICEYAVKIYKLFGMKDYARVDFFVENETGEIYFNEVNTQPFIGKCNLEYMKKDGLGYDDFFDIMIRRNIKV
;
A
#
# COMPACT_ATOMS: atom_id res chain seq x y z
N ASN A 1 -24.65 -29.40 -16.30
CA ASN A 1 -24.97 -28.59 -15.12
C ASN A 1 -23.74 -28.53 -14.24
N ASP A 2 -22.80 -27.66 -14.60
CA ASP A 2 -21.84 -27.12 -13.64
C ASP A 2 -21.97 -25.61 -13.75
N SER A 3 -22.51 -25.04 -12.68
CA SER A 3 -22.82 -23.64 -12.52
C SER A 3 -21.57 -22.79 -12.68
N HIS A 4 -21.63 -21.84 -13.62
CA HIS A 4 -20.86 -20.59 -13.57
C HIS A 4 -20.90 -20.06 -12.13
N LEU A 5 -19.76 -20.14 -11.45
CA LEU A 5 -19.48 -19.24 -10.34
C LEU A 5 -18.92 -17.97 -10.97
N ASP A 6 -19.83 -17.14 -11.48
CA ASP A 6 -19.56 -15.71 -11.61
C ASP A 6 -19.43 -15.18 -10.18
N GLY A 7 -18.23 -15.33 -9.63
CA GLY A 7 -17.86 -14.68 -8.40
C GLY A 7 -17.83 -13.18 -8.68
N GLU A 8 -18.97 -12.51 -8.51
CA GLU A 8 -18.97 -11.08 -8.24
C GLU A 8 -17.94 -10.86 -7.13
N ASP A 9 -16.85 -10.18 -7.50
CA ASP A 9 -15.86 -9.65 -6.58
C ASP A 9 -16.59 -8.67 -5.65
N ASN A 10 -17.20 -9.22 -4.60
CA ASN A 10 -17.88 -8.51 -3.53
C ASN A 10 -16.88 -7.85 -2.58
N SER A 11 -15.66 -7.56 -3.04
CA SER A 11 -14.81 -6.64 -2.33
C SER A 11 -15.47 -5.26 -2.38
N LEU A 12 -15.85 -4.77 -1.19
CA LEU A 12 -16.24 -3.37 -0.98
C LEU A 12 -15.24 -2.37 -1.59
N PHE A 13 -14.01 -2.84 -1.82
CA PHE A 13 -12.93 -2.14 -2.46
C PHE A 13 -12.68 -2.76 -3.83
N LYS A 14 -13.40 -2.29 -4.86
CA LYS A 14 -12.98 -2.54 -6.24
C LYS A 14 -11.52 -2.11 -6.31
N HIS A 15 -10.60 -3.06 -6.46
CA HIS A 15 -9.17 -2.83 -6.61
C HIS A 15 -8.95 -2.16 -7.97
N LEU A 16 -9.36 -0.90 -8.08
CA LEU A 16 -9.21 -0.06 -9.24
C LEU A 16 -7.71 0.11 -9.46
N ASP A 17 -7.30 -0.16 -10.70
CA ASP A 17 -6.05 0.37 -11.21
C ASP A 17 -5.94 1.82 -10.77
N ASN A 18 -4.81 2.15 -10.12
CA ASN A 18 -4.53 3.41 -9.45
C ASN A 18 -4.56 4.60 -10.43
N ASN A 19 -5.76 4.97 -10.88
CA ASN A 19 -6.04 5.98 -11.90
C ASN A 19 -6.09 7.40 -11.30
N LEU A 20 -5.49 7.59 -10.12
CA LEU A 20 -5.36 8.91 -9.52
C LEU A 20 -4.45 9.79 -10.40
N PRO A 21 -4.73 11.10 -10.50
CA PRO A 21 -3.81 12.04 -11.12
C PRO A 21 -2.41 11.93 -10.52
N SER A 22 -1.38 12.05 -11.36
CA SER A 22 0.02 11.93 -10.93
C SER A 22 0.40 12.92 -9.82
N SER A 23 -0.21 14.11 -9.83
CA SER A 23 -0.07 15.13 -8.79
C SER A 23 -0.65 14.68 -7.44
N THR A 24 -1.83 14.05 -7.44
CA THR A 24 -2.46 13.50 -6.24
C THR A 24 -1.65 12.34 -5.68
N ARG A 25 -1.19 11.40 -6.54
CA ARG A 25 -0.31 10.30 -6.12
C ARG A 25 0.96 10.83 -5.45
N LYS A 26 1.60 11.84 -6.03
CA LYS A 26 2.81 12.46 -5.47
C LYS A 26 2.56 13.03 -4.07
N LYS A 27 1.47 13.77 -3.87
CA LYS A 27 1.08 14.32 -2.56
C LYS A 27 0.83 13.22 -1.52
N ILE A 28 0.14 12.14 -1.90
CA ILE A 28 -0.10 10.99 -1.02
C ILE A 28 1.24 10.38 -0.56
N CYS A 29 2.19 10.17 -1.48
CA CYS A 29 3.52 9.66 -1.13
C CYS A 29 4.28 10.61 -0.19
N GLU A 30 4.23 11.93 -0.44
CA GLU A 30 4.86 12.94 0.43
C GLU A 30 4.26 12.93 1.83
N TYR A 31 2.93 12.84 1.95
CA TYR A 31 2.23 12.74 3.22
C TYR A 31 2.56 11.44 3.97
N ALA A 32 2.58 10.30 3.27
CA ALA A 32 2.95 9.01 3.85
C ALA A 32 4.38 9.06 4.44
N VAL A 33 5.34 9.60 3.70
CA VAL A 33 6.73 9.75 4.17
C VAL A 33 6.81 10.71 5.36
N LYS A 34 6.05 11.80 5.35
CA LYS A 34 6.01 12.76 6.47
C LYS A 34 5.47 12.11 7.74
N ILE A 35 4.35 11.39 7.64
CA ILE A 35 3.73 10.65 8.75
C ILE A 35 4.71 9.61 9.28
N TYR A 36 5.28 8.78 8.41
CA TYR A 36 6.24 7.74 8.78
C TYR A 36 7.41 8.30 9.61
N LYS A 37 7.99 9.42 9.15
CA LYS A 37 9.09 10.10 9.84
C LYS A 37 8.64 10.74 11.16
N LEU A 38 7.48 11.39 11.17
CA LEU A 38 6.95 12.10 12.34
C LEU A 38 6.74 11.15 13.52
N PHE A 39 6.27 9.94 13.26
CA PHE A 39 6.03 8.92 14.29
C PHE A 39 7.26 8.04 14.58
N GLY A 40 8.42 8.33 13.98
CA GLY A 40 9.65 7.56 14.24
C GLY A 40 9.54 6.08 13.85
N MET A 41 8.74 5.78 12.82
CA MET A 41 8.52 4.41 12.36
C MET A 41 9.80 3.81 11.78
N LYS A 42 9.90 2.49 11.86
CA LYS A 42 11.07 1.74 11.40
C LYS A 42 10.66 0.66 10.42
N ASP A 43 11.55 0.39 9.48
CA ASP A 43 11.46 -0.65 8.46
C ASP A 43 10.33 -0.47 7.45
N TYR A 44 9.07 -0.74 7.80
CA TYR A 44 7.93 -0.62 6.88
C TYR A 44 6.63 -0.31 7.62
N ALA A 45 5.69 0.30 6.89
CA ALA A 45 4.32 0.55 7.32
C ALA A 45 3.44 0.74 6.08
N ARG A 46 2.14 0.49 6.19
CA ARG A 46 1.14 0.91 5.20
C ARG A 46 0.40 2.13 5.75
N VAL A 47 0.34 3.20 4.97
CA VAL A 47 -0.38 4.43 5.32
C VAL A 47 -1.57 4.54 4.39
N ASP A 48 -2.76 4.53 4.98
CA ASP A 48 -4.02 4.50 4.25
C ASP A 48 -4.63 5.90 4.22
N PHE A 49 -5.16 6.29 3.07
CA PHE A 49 -5.75 7.61 2.83
C PHE A 49 -7.10 7.49 2.15
N PHE A 50 -7.97 8.47 2.38
CA PHE A 50 -9.12 8.74 1.53
C PHE A 50 -8.82 9.91 0.61
N VAL A 51 -9.31 9.85 -0.62
CA VAL A 51 -9.28 10.94 -1.59
C VAL A 51 -10.71 11.29 -1.94
N GLU A 52 -11.13 12.52 -1.71
CA GLU A 52 -12.44 13.00 -2.15
C GLU A 52 -12.44 13.15 -3.68
N ASN A 53 -13.44 12.58 -4.35
CA ASN A 53 -13.48 12.51 -5.81
C ASN A 53 -13.63 13.87 -6.51
N GLU A 54 -14.37 14.81 -5.91
CA GLU A 54 -14.71 16.09 -6.56
C GLU A 54 -13.58 17.11 -6.42
N THR A 55 -13.02 17.23 -5.22
CA THR A 55 -12.00 18.23 -4.89
C THR A 55 -10.58 17.69 -5.05
N GLY A 56 -10.40 16.36 -4.98
CA GLY A 56 -9.10 15.72 -4.86
C GLY A 56 -8.45 15.92 -3.48
N GLU A 57 -9.20 16.35 -2.46
CA GLU A 57 -8.70 16.51 -1.11
C GLU A 57 -8.29 15.15 -0.51
N ILE A 58 -7.16 15.15 0.18
CA ILE A 58 -6.53 13.95 0.73
C ILE A 58 -6.69 13.97 2.24
N TYR A 59 -7.31 12.91 2.77
CA TYR A 59 -7.56 12.72 4.18
C TYR A 59 -6.76 11.51 4.68
N PHE A 60 -6.01 11.70 5.76
CA PHE A 60 -5.34 10.59 6.44
C PHE A 60 -6.38 9.70 7.14
N ASN A 61 -6.29 8.39 6.96
CA ASN A 61 -7.13 7.43 7.66
C ASN A 61 -6.38 6.78 8.83
N GLU A 62 -5.41 5.91 8.51
CA GLU A 62 -4.69 5.14 9.50
C GLU A 62 -3.26 4.83 9.07
N VAL A 63 -2.44 4.41 10.04
CA VAL A 63 -1.16 3.75 9.78
C VAL A 63 -1.19 2.34 10.34
N ASN A 64 -0.95 1.38 9.44
CA ASN A 64 -0.69 0.00 9.79
C ASN A 64 0.83 -0.20 9.94
N THR A 65 1.33 -0.37 11.16
CA THR A 65 2.76 -0.60 11.45
C THR A 65 3.21 -2.05 11.23
N GLN A 66 2.25 -2.97 11.10
CA GLN A 66 2.44 -4.38 10.73
C GLN A 66 1.33 -4.79 9.74
N PRO A 67 1.34 -4.26 8.50
CA PRO A 67 0.36 -4.66 7.50
C PRO A 67 0.56 -6.13 7.11
N PHE A 68 -0.49 -6.79 6.63
CA PHE A 68 -0.38 -8.17 6.14
C PHE A 68 0.53 -8.26 4.91
N ILE A 69 1.64 -9.00 5.02
CA ILE A 69 2.72 -9.11 4.03
C ILE A 69 2.65 -10.38 3.18
N GLY A 70 1.50 -11.03 3.04
CA GLY A 70 1.34 -12.17 2.12
C GLY A 70 1.60 -11.79 0.66
N LYS A 71 1.92 -12.76 -0.20
CA LYS A 71 2.29 -12.53 -1.62
C LYS A 71 1.31 -11.58 -2.32
N CYS A 72 0.00 -11.81 -2.19
CA CYS A 72 -1.04 -10.99 -2.82
C CYS A 72 -0.97 -9.49 -2.48
N ASN A 73 -0.58 -9.11 -1.25
CA ASN A 73 -0.49 -7.72 -0.82
C ASN A 73 0.83 -7.05 -1.21
N LEU A 74 1.91 -7.81 -1.34
CA LEU A 74 3.21 -7.25 -1.74
C LEU A 74 3.37 -7.17 -3.26
N GLU A 75 2.52 -7.83 -4.04
CA GLU A 75 2.47 -7.66 -5.51
C GLU A 75 2.30 -6.18 -5.93
N TYR A 76 1.67 -5.32 -5.11
CA TYR A 76 1.56 -3.90 -5.40
C TYR A 76 2.91 -3.19 -5.46
N MET A 77 3.89 -3.62 -4.66
CA MET A 77 5.22 -3.01 -4.62
C MET A 77 6.08 -3.44 -5.83
N LYS A 78 5.73 -4.55 -6.51
CA LYS A 78 6.47 -4.99 -7.70
C LYS A 78 6.39 -4.00 -8.85
N LYS A 79 5.25 -3.31 -9.01
CA LYS A 79 5.09 -2.25 -10.03
C LYS A 79 6.09 -1.09 -9.82
N ASP A 80 6.46 -0.84 -8.56
CA ASP A 80 7.45 0.18 -8.18
C ASP A 80 8.86 -0.42 -7.99
N GLY A 81 9.09 -1.65 -8.45
CA GLY A 81 10.42 -2.27 -8.54
C GLY A 81 10.90 -3.06 -7.32
N LEU A 82 10.03 -3.30 -6.32
CA LEU A 82 10.39 -4.11 -5.15
C LEU A 82 9.68 -5.48 -5.17
N GLY A 83 10.46 -6.53 -5.39
CA GLY A 83 10.00 -7.92 -5.34
C GLY A 83 9.66 -8.38 -3.92
N TYR A 84 8.86 -9.45 -3.83
CA TYR A 84 8.54 -10.09 -2.55
C TYR A 84 9.81 -10.56 -1.83
N ASP A 85 10.68 -11.29 -2.53
CA ASP A 85 11.91 -11.83 -1.93
C ASP A 85 12.88 -10.69 -1.57
N ASP A 86 13.04 -9.69 -2.44
CA ASP A 86 13.86 -8.50 -2.18
C ASP A 86 13.42 -7.74 -0.92
N PHE A 87 12.10 -7.64 -0.69
CA PHE A 87 11.56 -7.02 0.51
C PHE A 87 12.05 -7.75 1.78
N PHE A 88 11.92 -9.07 1.84
CA PHE A 88 12.39 -9.84 3.00
C PHE A 88 13.90 -9.78 3.16
N ASP A 89 14.66 -9.81 2.06
CA ASP A 89 16.12 -9.66 2.10
C ASP A 89 16.54 -8.30 2.68
N ILE A 90 15.84 -7.22 2.31
CA ILE A 90 16.04 -5.88 2.91
C ILE A 90 15.73 -5.91 4.40
N MET A 91 14.59 -6.46 4.79
CA MET A 91 14.13 -6.50 6.18
C MET A 91 15.10 -7.27 7.09
N ILE A 92 15.53 -8.46 6.65
CA ILE A 92 16.45 -9.33 7.38
C ILE A 92 17.81 -8.64 7.51
N ARG A 93 18.41 -8.20 6.39
CA ARG A 93 19.74 -7.59 6.37
C ARG A 93 19.83 -6.30 7.19
N ARG A 94 18.77 -5.50 7.26
CA ARG A 94 18.76 -4.25 8.05
C ARG A 94 18.63 -4.47 9.56
N ASN A 95 18.14 -5.64 9.98
CA ASN A 95 17.76 -5.90 11.37
C ASN A 95 18.59 -7.00 12.04
N ILE A 96 19.35 -7.79 11.28
CA ILE A 96 20.39 -8.64 11.85
C ILE A 96 21.63 -7.77 12.15
N LYS A 97 22.08 -7.80 13.40
CA LYS A 97 23.42 -7.35 13.76
C LYS A 97 24.37 -8.50 13.51
N VAL A 98 25.32 -8.31 12.59
CA VAL A 98 26.52 -9.16 12.50
C VAL A 98 27.62 -8.50 13.33
#